data_AF-A0AA88XGU7-F1
#
_entry.id   AF-A0AA88XGU7-F1
#
_cell.length_a   1.000
_cell.length_b   1.000
_cell.length_c   1.000
_cell.angle_alpha   90.00
_cell.angle_beta   90.00
_cell.angle_gamma   90.00
#
_symmetry.space_group_name_H-M   'P 1'
#
loop_
_entity.id
_entity.type
_entity.pdbx_description
1 polymer ?
#
loop_
_entity_poly.entity_id
_entity_poly.type
_entity_poly.pdbx_seq_one_letter_code
_entity_poly.pdbx_strand_id
1 'polypeptide(L)'
;MSDHEDQLLDTNLSYTKASTGTSNSNSDFADAINLFKTVLDNQFSNLAQKLVSDQQSNAKSLSKKLKDNPSNKLKGEGNRIQYSFNEEIIEDLEGLESKVKDLPSVLSVLKEIGEKLRKRNKLIRIADSSPAGWKTVSEYELNDVADDSDDDKRIRNAESRALRAKRAN
;
A
#
# COMPACT_ATOMS: atom_id res chain seq x y z
N MET A 1 30.78 64.73 -86.62
CA MET A 1 30.41 64.79 -85.19
C MET A 1 29.87 63.42 -84.84
N SER A 2 30.77 62.45 -84.69
CA SER A 2 31.46 62.05 -83.43
C SER A 2 30.52 61.38 -82.44
N ASP A 3 30.68 60.05 -82.36
CA ASP A 3 31.08 59.26 -81.19
C ASP A 3 30.33 59.49 -79.87
N HIS A 4 29.64 58.45 -79.37
CA HIS A 4 30.27 57.50 -78.45
C HIS A 4 29.31 56.34 -78.07
N GLU A 5 29.88 55.13 -78.09
CA GLU A 5 29.43 53.91 -77.41
C GLU A 5 29.21 54.14 -75.90
N ASP A 6 28.29 53.40 -75.27
CA ASP A 6 28.72 52.42 -74.27
C ASP A 6 27.62 51.43 -73.85
N GLN A 7 28.11 50.25 -73.52
CA GLN A 7 27.44 48.97 -73.37
C GLN A 7 27.33 48.59 -71.87
N LEU A 8 26.38 47.71 -71.54
CA LEU A 8 26.32 46.80 -70.37
C LEU A 8 25.85 47.34 -68.99
N LEU A 9 24.79 46.76 -68.43
CA LEU A 9 24.85 45.70 -67.41
C LEU A 9 23.45 45.37 -66.82
N ASP A 10 23.25 44.08 -66.55
CA ASP A 10 22.09 43.42 -65.94
C ASP A 10 21.55 44.07 -64.65
N THR A 11 20.26 43.89 -64.39
CA THR A 11 19.79 43.28 -63.13
C THR A 11 18.30 42.91 -63.20
N ASN A 12 18.05 41.60 -63.27
CA ASN A 12 16.79 40.98 -62.89
C ASN A 12 16.51 41.29 -61.42
N LEU A 13 15.46 42.06 -61.12
CA LEU A 13 14.88 42.13 -59.78
C LEU A 13 13.36 41.92 -59.85
N SER A 14 12.96 40.70 -60.21
CA SER A 14 11.62 40.23 -59.91
C SER A 14 11.59 39.80 -58.44
N TYR A 15 10.91 40.62 -57.65
CA TYR A 15 10.60 40.43 -56.24
C TYR A 15 10.23 38.98 -55.92
N THR A 16 11.03 38.32 -55.07
CA THR A 16 10.62 37.11 -54.37
C THR A 16 9.53 37.50 -53.37
N LYS A 17 8.29 37.14 -53.70
CA LYS A 17 7.19 37.17 -52.74
C LYS A 17 7.47 36.06 -51.72
N ALA A 18 8.04 36.43 -50.58
CA ALA A 18 8.12 35.55 -49.42
C ALA A 18 6.71 35.07 -49.11
N SER A 19 6.47 33.78 -49.32
CA SER A 19 5.26 33.09 -48.90
C SER A 19 5.33 32.90 -47.38
N THR A 20 5.06 33.95 -46.64
CA THR A 20 4.62 33.85 -45.24
C THR A 20 3.13 33.58 -45.26
N GLY A 21 2.70 32.38 -44.86
CA GLY A 21 1.28 32.03 -44.95
C GLY A 21 0.92 30.62 -44.49
N THR A 22 1.02 30.40 -43.18
CA THR A 22 -0.07 29.79 -42.38
C THR A 22 -0.63 28.45 -42.84
N SER A 23 -0.01 27.33 -42.42
CA SER A 23 -0.64 26.01 -42.40
C SER A 23 0.15 25.07 -41.47
N ASN A 24 -0.26 24.95 -40.19
CA ASN A 24 -0.09 23.76 -39.32
C ASN A 24 -0.46 23.98 -37.83
N SER A 25 -0.74 25.20 -37.38
CA SER A 25 -1.02 25.44 -35.94
C SER A 25 -2.27 24.71 -35.41
N ASN A 26 -3.27 24.50 -36.26
CA ASN A 26 -4.48 23.77 -35.89
C ASN A 26 -4.26 22.24 -35.81
N SER A 27 -3.35 21.68 -36.62
CA SER A 27 -2.99 20.26 -36.51
C SER A 27 -2.16 20.01 -35.26
N ASP A 28 -1.17 20.87 -34.98
CA ASP A 28 -0.30 20.73 -33.80
C ASP A 28 -1.10 20.82 -32.49
N PHE A 29 -2.12 21.69 -32.44
CA PHE A 29 -3.02 21.78 -31.29
C PHE A 29 -3.95 20.56 -31.15
N ALA A 30 -4.48 20.06 -32.27
CA ALA A 30 -5.28 18.84 -32.28
C ALA A 30 -4.45 17.62 -31.85
N ASP A 31 -3.20 17.53 -32.29
CA ASP A 31 -2.26 16.49 -31.91
C ASP A 31 -1.89 16.56 -30.42
N ALA A 32 -1.72 17.78 -29.88
CA ALA A 32 -1.51 17.98 -28.44
C ALA A 32 -2.73 17.55 -27.61
N ILE A 33 -3.95 17.84 -28.06
CA ILE A 33 -5.19 17.38 -27.40
C ILE A 33 -5.32 15.86 -27.49
N ASN A 34 -5.02 15.25 -28.64
CA ASN A 34 -5.07 13.80 -28.81
C ASN A 34 -4.02 13.10 -27.93
N LEU A 35 -2.82 13.68 -27.82
CA LEU A 35 -1.79 13.20 -26.91
C LEU A 35 -2.25 13.31 -25.45
N PHE A 36 -2.83 14.43 -25.06
CA PHE A 36 -3.36 14.63 -23.71
C PHE A 36 -4.49 13.64 -23.38
N LYS A 37 -5.42 13.43 -24.32
CA LYS A 37 -6.49 12.44 -24.20
C LYS A 37 -5.92 11.03 -24.01
N THR A 38 -4.92 10.67 -24.82
CA THR A 38 -4.25 9.37 -24.72
C THR A 38 -3.56 9.19 -23.37
N VAL A 39 -2.86 10.22 -22.88
CA VAL A 39 -2.24 10.19 -21.54
C VAL A 39 -3.29 10.04 -20.45
N LEU A 40 -4.40 10.79 -20.52
CA LEU A 40 -5.50 10.67 -19.56
C LEU A 40 -6.14 9.28 -19.57
N ASP A 41 -6.47 8.76 -20.75
CA ASP A 41 -7.08 7.44 -20.90
C ASP A 41 -6.14 6.33 -20.37
N ASN A 42 -4.84 6.43 -20.65
CA ASN A 42 -3.85 5.51 -20.12
C ASN A 42 -3.73 5.58 -18.59
N GLN A 43 -3.70 6.78 -18.01
CA GLN A 43 -3.62 6.93 -16.56
C GLN A 43 -4.90 6.43 -15.86
N PHE A 44 -6.07 6.72 -16.45
CA PHE A 44 -7.35 6.27 -15.91
C PHE A 44 -7.49 4.75 -16.00
N SER A 45 -7.07 4.15 -17.12
CA SER A 45 -7.03 2.70 -17.30
C SER A 45 -6.09 2.03 -16.28
N ASN A 46 -4.89 2.59 -16.07
CA ASN A 46 -3.95 2.08 -15.07
C ASN A 46 -4.51 2.17 -13.64
N LEU A 47 -5.18 3.27 -13.29
CA LEU A 47 -5.84 3.42 -11.99
C LEU A 47 -6.98 2.41 -11.81
N ALA A 48 -7.82 2.24 -12.83
CA ALA A 48 -8.92 1.29 -12.81
C ALA A 48 -8.42 -0.16 -12.67
N GLN A 49 -7.38 -0.53 -13.42
CA GLN A 49 -6.71 -1.84 -13.33
C GLN A 49 -6.15 -2.10 -11.93
N LYS A 50 -5.49 -1.10 -11.34
CA LYS A 50 -4.92 -1.21 -9.99
C LYS A 50 -6.01 -1.36 -8.93
N LEU A 51 -7.08 -0.57 -9.01
CA LEU A 51 -8.22 -0.66 -8.09
C LEU A 51 -8.91 -2.03 -8.15
N VAL A 52 -9.16 -2.56 -9.35
CA VAL A 52 -9.76 -3.89 -9.52
C VAL A 52 -8.84 -4.98 -8.96
N SER A 53 -7.54 -4.89 -9.21
CA SER A 53 -6.56 -5.85 -8.69
C SER A 53 -6.50 -5.84 -7.16
N ASP A 54 -6.50 -4.66 -6.54
CA ASP A 54 -6.49 -4.49 -5.08
C ASP A 54 -7.80 -4.97 -4.43
N GLN A 55 -8.95 -4.74 -5.06
CA GLN A 55 -10.23 -5.27 -4.55
C GLN A 55 -10.32 -6.79 -4.69
N GLN A 56 -9.81 -7.35 -5.79
CA GLN A 56 -9.89 -8.78 -6.05
C GLN A 56 -8.92 -9.58 -5.17
N SER A 57 -7.75 -9.03 -4.84
CA SER A 57 -6.82 -9.63 -3.87
C SER A 57 -7.42 -9.63 -2.45
N ASN A 58 -8.01 -8.50 -2.03
CA ASN A 58 -8.68 -8.37 -0.73
C ASN A 58 -9.91 -9.28 -0.60
N ALA A 59 -10.73 -9.40 -1.64
CA ALA A 59 -11.88 -10.31 -1.64
C ALA A 59 -11.44 -11.78 -1.57
N LYS A 60 -10.37 -12.16 -2.28
CA LYS A 60 -9.80 -13.51 -2.23
C LYS A 60 -9.25 -13.84 -0.85
N SER A 61 -8.47 -12.95 -0.22
CA SER A 61 -7.93 -13.18 1.12
C SER A 61 -9.05 -13.29 2.17
N LEU A 62 -10.06 -12.42 2.12
CA LEU A 62 -11.25 -12.53 2.98
C LEU A 62 -12.01 -13.84 2.78
N SER A 63 -12.24 -14.25 1.53
CA SER A 63 -12.93 -15.51 1.24
C SER A 63 -12.15 -16.74 1.70
N LYS A 64 -10.82 -16.72 1.61
CA LYS A 64 -9.91 -17.77 2.12
C LYS A 64 -10.00 -17.86 3.65
N LYS A 65 -10.01 -16.72 4.35
CA LYS A 65 -10.20 -16.65 5.81
C LYS A 65 -11.58 -17.13 6.26
N LEU A 66 -12.62 -16.94 5.44
CA LEU A 66 -14.01 -17.30 5.80
C LEU A 66 -14.36 -18.78 5.54
N LYS A 67 -13.81 -19.39 4.47
CA LYS A 67 -14.27 -20.73 4.03
C LYS A 67 -13.68 -21.91 4.79
N ASP A 68 -12.49 -21.77 5.36
CA ASP A 68 -11.83 -22.89 6.06
C ASP A 68 -10.68 -22.33 6.90
N ASN A 69 -10.95 -21.57 7.96
CA ASN A 69 -9.85 -21.18 8.86
C ASN A 69 -9.44 -22.43 9.67
N PRO A 70 -8.27 -23.06 9.40
CA PRO A 70 -7.85 -24.28 10.09
C PRO A 70 -7.66 -24.05 11.59
N SER A 71 -7.51 -22.79 12.05
CA SER A 71 -7.53 -22.46 13.48
C SER A 71 -8.84 -22.90 14.16
N ASN A 72 -10.00 -22.80 13.51
CA ASN A 72 -11.28 -23.21 14.11
C ASN A 72 -11.36 -24.72 14.40
N LYS A 73 -10.48 -25.52 13.78
CA LYS A 73 -10.38 -26.97 14.00
C LYS A 73 -9.46 -27.32 15.19
N LEU A 74 -8.68 -26.36 15.70
CA LEU A 74 -7.79 -26.57 16.84
C LEU A 74 -8.59 -26.55 18.15
N LYS A 75 -8.38 -27.54 19.00
CA LYS A 75 -9.13 -27.70 20.26
C LYS A 75 -8.71 -26.70 21.36
N GLY A 76 -7.42 -26.39 21.44
CA GLY A 76 -6.87 -25.50 22.47
C GLY A 76 -7.00 -24.03 22.08
N GLU A 77 -7.55 -23.21 22.98
CA GLU A 77 -7.67 -21.75 22.77
C GLU A 77 -6.32 -21.09 22.50
N GLY A 78 -5.30 -21.42 23.28
CA GLY A 78 -3.94 -20.93 23.02
C GLY A 78 -3.42 -21.31 21.64
N ASN A 79 -3.66 -22.55 21.21
CA ASN A 79 -3.22 -23.02 19.88
C ASN A 79 -3.94 -22.29 18.75
N ARG A 80 -5.24 -21.99 18.91
CA ARG A 80 -6.00 -21.15 17.96
C ARG A 80 -5.40 -19.76 17.83
N ILE A 81 -5.17 -19.12 18.97
CA ILE A 81 -4.60 -17.77 19.05
C ILE A 81 -3.20 -17.73 18.41
N GLN A 82 -2.37 -18.74 18.66
CA GLN A 82 -1.03 -18.84 18.07
C GLN A 82 -1.07 -19.08 16.57
N TYR A 83 -1.92 -20.01 16.12
CA TYR A 83 -2.08 -20.30 14.70
C TYR A 83 -2.52 -19.06 13.93
N SER A 84 -3.55 -18.35 14.42
CA SER A 84 -4.06 -17.15 13.76
C SER A 84 -3.01 -16.04 13.67
N PHE A 85 -2.16 -15.89 14.69
CA PHE A 85 -1.07 -14.94 14.67
C PHE A 85 0.03 -15.34 13.68
N ASN A 86 0.37 -16.63 13.61
CA ASN A 86 1.36 -17.11 12.66
C ASN A 86 0.90 -16.90 11.20
N GLU A 87 -0.37 -17.11 10.89
CA GLU A 87 -0.93 -16.78 9.57
C GLU A 87 -0.80 -15.28 9.25
N GLU A 88 -1.04 -14.40 10.22
CA GLU A 88 -0.86 -12.95 10.02
C GLU A 88 0.59 -12.60 9.67
N ILE A 89 1.56 -13.20 10.37
CA ILE A 89 2.99 -12.99 10.07
C ILE A 89 3.36 -13.56 8.70
N ILE A 90 2.80 -14.71 8.31
CA ILE A 90 3.01 -15.29 6.98
C ILE A 90 2.45 -14.34 5.91
N GLU A 91 1.25 -13.80 6.08
CA GLU A 91 0.68 -12.81 5.16
C GLU A 91 1.53 -11.55 5.03
N ASP A 92 2.07 -11.03 6.14
CA ASP A 92 2.98 -9.88 6.12
C ASP A 92 4.28 -10.20 5.33
N LEU A 93 4.82 -11.41 5.49
CA LEU A 93 6.01 -11.89 4.78
C LEU A 93 5.75 -12.12 3.28
N GLU A 94 4.62 -12.72 2.91
CA GLU A 94 4.19 -12.85 1.51
C GLU A 94 3.98 -11.45 0.87
N GLY A 95 3.41 -10.52 1.64
CA GLY A 95 3.29 -9.12 1.24
C GLY A 95 4.65 -8.45 1.01
N LEU A 96 5.67 -8.82 1.79
CA LEU A 96 7.04 -8.34 1.61
C LEU A 96 7.65 -8.81 0.30
N GLU A 97 7.45 -10.08 -0.06
CA GLU A 97 7.95 -10.67 -1.32
C GLU A 97 7.48 -9.86 -2.54
N SER A 98 6.23 -9.39 -2.51
CA SER A 98 5.67 -8.54 -3.57
C SER A 98 6.27 -7.13 -3.63
N LYS A 99 6.89 -6.65 -2.55
CA LYS A 99 7.42 -5.28 -2.37
C LYS A 99 8.94 -5.18 -2.46
N VAL A 100 9.64 -6.28 -2.74
CA VAL A 100 11.13 -6.38 -2.73
C VAL A 100 11.85 -5.27 -3.51
N LYS A 101 11.20 -4.69 -4.53
CA LYS A 101 11.78 -3.59 -5.35
C LYS A 101 11.77 -2.22 -4.65
N ASP A 102 11.04 -2.07 -3.55
CA ASP A 102 10.92 -0.83 -2.78
C ASP A 102 11.49 -1.02 -1.37
N LEU A 103 12.79 -0.74 -1.23
CA LEU A 103 13.55 -0.98 -0.01
C LEU A 103 12.97 -0.23 1.23
N PRO A 104 12.57 1.06 1.15
CA PRO A 104 11.86 1.71 2.25
C PRO A 104 10.60 0.99 2.71
N SER A 105 9.74 0.55 1.78
CA SER A 105 8.54 -0.21 2.12
C SER A 105 8.86 -1.55 2.76
N VAL A 106 9.90 -2.24 2.27
CA VAL A 106 10.39 -3.50 2.85
C VAL A 106 10.84 -3.31 4.30
N LEU A 107 11.61 -2.25 4.57
CA LEU A 107 12.09 -1.94 5.91
C LEU A 107 10.94 -1.59 6.88
N SER A 108 9.89 -0.92 6.41
CA SER A 108 8.70 -0.63 7.22
C SER A 108 8.01 -1.92 7.67
N VAL A 109 7.70 -2.80 6.72
CA VAL A 109 7.02 -4.07 7.00
C VAL A 109 7.87 -4.96 7.93
N LEU A 110 9.19 -5.01 7.75
CA LEU A 110 10.07 -5.76 8.66
C LEU A 110 10.05 -5.21 10.10
N LYS A 111 9.99 -3.88 10.27
CA LYS A 111 9.86 -3.28 11.60
C LYS A 111 8.53 -3.66 12.24
N GLU A 112 7.43 -3.56 11.48
CA GLU A 112 6.08 -3.95 11.93
C GLU A 112 6.02 -5.42 12.35
N ILE A 113 6.56 -6.34 11.54
CA ILE A 113 6.69 -7.77 11.89
C ILE A 113 7.47 -7.94 13.20
N GLY A 114 8.60 -7.23 13.35
CA GLY A 114 9.41 -7.28 14.56
C GLY A 114 8.65 -6.78 15.81
N GLU A 115 7.85 -5.74 15.68
CA GLU A 115 7.01 -5.21 16.76
C GLU A 115 5.87 -6.16 17.12
N LYS A 116 5.18 -6.72 16.12
CA LYS A 116 4.15 -7.75 16.32
C LYS A 116 4.70 -8.95 17.09
N LEU A 117 5.89 -9.43 16.72
CA LEU A 117 6.57 -10.54 17.40
C LEU A 117 6.96 -10.18 18.85
N ARG A 118 7.52 -9.00 19.08
CA ARG A 118 7.84 -8.53 20.46
C ARG A 118 6.60 -8.44 21.33
N LYS A 119 5.52 -7.83 20.81
CA LYS A 119 4.23 -7.76 21.49
C LYS A 119 3.73 -9.16 21.80
N ARG A 120 3.73 -10.08 20.83
CA ARG A 120 3.26 -11.45 21.01
C ARG A 120 4.06 -12.21 22.08
N ASN A 121 5.39 -12.09 22.10
CA ASN A 121 6.23 -12.70 23.12
C ASN A 121 5.88 -12.20 24.53
N LYS A 122 5.55 -10.91 24.68
CA LYS A 122 5.03 -10.37 25.94
C LYS A 122 3.70 -11.02 26.33
N LEU A 123 2.76 -11.15 25.39
CA LEU A 123 1.47 -11.79 25.65
C LEU A 123 1.61 -13.27 26.04
N ILE A 124 2.53 -14.01 25.40
CA ILE A 124 2.83 -15.41 25.75
C ILE A 124 3.33 -15.49 27.20
N ARG A 125 4.24 -14.60 27.60
CA ARG A 125 4.73 -14.54 28.99
C ARG A 125 3.62 -14.26 30.00
N ILE A 126 2.65 -13.39 29.66
CA ILE A 126 1.47 -13.13 30.50
C ILE A 126 0.57 -14.36 30.60
N ALA A 127 0.34 -15.05 29.48
CA ALA A 127 -0.46 -16.27 29.46
C ALA A 127 0.20 -17.42 30.24
N ASP A 128 1.52 -17.55 30.18
CA ASP A 128 2.26 -18.58 30.89
C ASP A 128 2.34 -18.32 32.40
N SER A 129 2.51 -17.05 32.81
CA SER A 129 2.62 -16.67 34.22
C SER A 129 1.29 -16.61 34.95
N SER A 130 0.17 -16.46 34.23
CA SER A 130 -1.15 -16.32 34.85
C SER A 130 -1.93 -17.64 34.91
N PRO A 131 -2.45 -18.08 36.07
CA PRO A 131 -3.42 -19.18 36.18
C PRO A 131 -4.70 -19.07 35.34
N ALA A 132 -5.06 -17.87 34.85
CA ALA A 132 -6.16 -17.69 33.91
C ALA A 132 -5.72 -17.72 32.43
N GLY A 133 -4.42 -17.83 32.15
CA GLY A 133 -3.85 -18.07 30.83
C GLY A 133 -4.22 -16.99 29.81
N TRP A 134 -4.60 -17.42 28.61
CA TRP A 134 -5.02 -16.53 27.52
C TRP A 134 -6.24 -15.65 27.84
N LYS A 135 -7.04 -15.98 28.87
CA LYS A 135 -8.11 -15.09 29.34
C LYS A 135 -7.55 -13.82 29.98
N THR A 136 -6.43 -13.92 30.69
CA THR A 136 -5.71 -12.76 31.24
C THR A 136 -5.17 -11.88 30.12
N VAL A 137 -4.67 -12.48 29.04
CA VAL A 137 -4.22 -11.73 27.86
C VAL A 137 -5.38 -10.94 27.24
N SER A 138 -6.55 -11.56 27.07
CA SER A 138 -7.73 -10.87 26.54
C SER A 138 -8.12 -9.66 27.38
N GLU A 139 -8.16 -9.81 28.71
CA GLU A 139 -8.43 -8.72 29.66
C GLU A 139 -7.34 -7.66 29.72
N TYR A 140 -6.10 -8.03 29.42
CA TYR A 140 -4.95 -7.14 29.34
C TYR A 140 -5.02 -6.27 28.09
N GLU A 141 -5.37 -6.86 26.94
CA GLU A 141 -5.49 -6.15 25.65
C GLU A 141 -6.76 -5.29 25.55
N LEU A 142 -7.88 -5.71 26.17
CA LEU A 142 -9.13 -4.94 26.19
C LEU A 142 -9.02 -3.59 26.93
N ASN A 143 -8.10 -3.48 27.88
CA ASN A 143 -8.02 -2.32 28.77
C ASN A 143 -6.85 -1.42 28.37
N ASP A 144 -7.08 -0.55 27.40
CA ASP A 144 -6.10 0.43 26.87
C ASP A 144 -6.06 1.74 27.68
N VAL A 145 -6.87 1.87 28.74
CA VAL A 145 -7.17 3.15 29.43
C VAL A 145 -6.26 3.42 30.64
N ALA A 146 -4.99 3.02 30.61
CA ALA A 146 -4.07 3.39 31.67
C ALA A 146 -2.68 3.65 31.11
N ASP A 147 -2.53 4.83 30.49
CA ASP A 147 -1.27 5.37 29.98
C ASP A 147 -0.24 5.66 31.10
N ASP A 148 -0.65 5.55 32.38
CA ASP A 148 0.17 5.77 33.57
C ASP A 148 0.31 4.56 34.51
N SER A 149 -0.29 3.40 34.19
CA SER A 149 -0.20 2.21 35.03
C SER A 149 1.06 1.40 34.71
N ASP A 150 1.86 1.14 35.75
CA ASP A 150 2.89 0.11 35.74
C ASP A 150 2.35 -1.21 35.16
N ASP A 151 3.12 -1.84 34.29
CA ASP A 151 2.73 -3.00 33.50
C ASP A 151 2.37 -4.19 34.40
N ASP A 152 3.08 -4.34 35.52
CA ASP A 152 2.80 -5.36 36.53
C ASP A 152 1.41 -5.16 37.17
N LYS A 153 1.01 -3.92 37.43
CA LYS A 153 -0.33 -3.60 37.96
C LYS A 153 -1.40 -3.91 36.92
N ARG A 154 -1.15 -3.58 35.65
CA ARG A 154 -2.07 -3.88 34.54
C ARG A 154 -2.31 -5.38 34.40
N ILE A 155 -1.25 -6.19 34.46
CA ILE A 155 -1.33 -7.65 34.38
C ILE A 155 -2.11 -8.23 35.57
N ARG A 156 -1.82 -7.82 36.80
CA ARG A 156 -2.55 -8.29 38.00
C ARG A 156 -4.05 -7.97 37.96
N ASN A 157 -4.39 -6.78 37.47
CA ASN A 157 -5.78 -6.36 37.32
C ASN A 157 -6.50 -7.19 36.25
N ALA A 158 -5.85 -7.42 35.10
CA ALA A 158 -6.38 -8.28 34.05
C ALA A 158 -6.59 -9.72 34.52
N GLU A 159 -5.62 -10.28 35.26
CA GLU A 159 -5.73 -11.62 35.84
C GLU A 159 -6.87 -11.72 36.84
N SER A 160 -7.02 -10.73 37.71
CA SER A 160 -8.10 -10.69 38.70
C SER A 160 -9.47 -10.69 38.02
N ARG A 161 -9.63 -9.93 36.93
CA ARG A 161 -10.86 -9.93 36.12
C ARG A 161 -11.09 -11.27 35.43
N ALA A 162 -10.06 -11.81 34.78
CA ALA A 162 -10.13 -13.10 34.10
C ALA A 162 -10.49 -14.25 35.05
N LEU A 163 -9.94 -14.26 36.28
CA LEU A 163 -10.26 -15.24 37.31
C LEU A 163 -11.69 -15.08 37.84
N ARG A 164 -12.19 -13.85 38.00
CA ARG A 164 -13.60 -13.60 38.38
C ARG A 164 -14.55 -14.13 37.30
N ALA A 165 -14.27 -13.81 36.03
CA ALA A 165 -15.05 -14.31 34.89
C ALA A 165 -14.99 -15.84 34.78
N LYS A 166 -13.85 -16.47 35.11
CA LYS A 166 -13.70 -17.94 35.15
C LYS A 166 -14.52 -18.60 36.27
N ARG A 167 -14.79 -17.90 37.38
CA ARG A 167 -15.57 -18.42 38.53
C ARG A 167 -17.08 -18.21 38.39
N ALA A 168 -17.51 -17.29 37.52
CA ALA A 168 -18.92 -16.99 37.28
C ALA A 168 -19.57 -17.90 36.22
N ASN A 169 -18.77 -18.71 35.53
CA ASN A 169 -19.17 -19.72 34.54
C ASN A 169 -18.89 -21.13 35.08
#